data_AF-A0A151ERJ6-F1
#
_entry.id   AF-A0A151ERJ6-F1
#
_cell.length_a   1.000
_cell.length_b   1.000
_cell.length_c   1.000
_cell.angle_alpha   90.00
_cell.angle_beta   90.00
_cell.angle_gamma   90.00
#
_symmetry.space_group_name_H-M   'P 1'
#
loop_
_entity.id
_entity.type
_entity.pdbx_description
1 polymer ?
#
loop_
_entity_poly.entity_id
_entity_poly.type
_entity_poly.pdbx_seq_one_letter_code
_entity_poly.pdbx_strand_id
1 'polypeptide(L)'
;MKRKTFSMFVFMLLLISFFALTTQSFEQEKSANDENCPCLYGTILDDSPLEIDEEPYTKIIENVPPVWDWRDVEGRDWTTPIKDQLQDVCGSCWAFGALAGLESCIKIWNDNPVLDVDLSEQFMLSCSPGGCNGWYWVLTLKWIKENGAIPESCLPYEADDEVPCENKCPEWREQLIGIDNYHKVSPTVSVIQSALVEYGPLPCTMKVYEDFYPNWSGGVYRYSWGNLVFGHCITIVGYNDTWGGEGEGYWICKNSWGTEWGEDGWFRIAYHECEIENGVYYYTGPNYPADRPETPSGKKRGKVGEKYTFTANASDPDDDMIKYCFDWGEGNQSWSDFVDSGNPISMSYTWETEGNYEIKVKVQDEHGLESDWSDPLKINIPRSRPTKINKLAWLFERLPNAFPILLKLLGLK
;
A
#
# COMPACT_ATOMS: atom_id res chain seq x y z
N MET A 1 52.01 43.47 -70.07
CA MET A 1 51.89 42.39 -71.07
C MET A 1 51.57 41.11 -70.31
N LYS A 2 50.40 40.47 -70.60
CA LYS A 2 49.88 39.16 -70.10
C LYS A 2 49.62 39.08 -68.57
N ARG A 3 48.40 39.01 -68.01
CA ARG A 3 47.07 38.41 -68.34
C ARG A 3 47.06 36.87 -68.30
N LYS A 4 46.15 36.34 -67.44
CA LYS A 4 45.42 35.04 -67.51
C LYS A 4 46.27 33.78 -67.23
N THR A 5 45.79 32.65 -66.70
CA THR A 5 44.51 32.13 -66.17
C THR A 5 44.81 30.73 -65.63
N PHE A 6 44.02 30.29 -64.66
CA PHE A 6 43.64 28.91 -64.33
C PHE A 6 43.71 27.92 -65.53
N SER A 7 44.20 26.69 -65.30
CA SER A 7 43.46 25.43 -65.50
C SER A 7 44.35 24.18 -65.56
N MET A 8 43.82 23.09 -64.97
CA MET A 8 43.93 21.68 -65.35
C MET A 8 45.07 20.80 -64.82
N PHE A 9 44.65 19.92 -63.90
CA PHE A 9 44.87 18.46 -63.83
C PHE A 9 46.32 17.95 -63.70
N VAL A 10 46.67 16.97 -62.87
CA VAL A 10 46.06 16.08 -61.86
C VAL A 10 47.27 15.16 -61.57
N PHE A 11 47.58 14.83 -60.32
CA PHE A 11 47.91 13.45 -59.91
C PHE A 11 48.04 13.38 -58.39
N MET A 12 46.92 13.03 -57.78
CA MET A 12 46.83 11.92 -56.83
C MET A 12 47.71 12.01 -55.57
N LEU A 13 47.15 12.56 -54.49
CA LEU A 13 47.10 11.96 -53.15
C LEU A 13 46.64 13.04 -52.15
N LEU A 14 45.67 12.66 -51.32
CA LEU A 14 45.10 13.36 -50.16
C LEU A 14 43.80 14.14 -50.40
N LEU A 15 42.81 13.75 -49.58
CA LEU A 15 41.52 14.41 -49.27
C LEU A 15 40.32 14.16 -50.19
N ILE A 16 39.58 13.08 -49.89
CA ILE A 16 38.10 13.00 -49.77
C ILE A 16 37.89 11.82 -48.78
N SER A 17 37.44 11.90 -47.53
CA SER A 17 36.36 12.67 -46.89
C SER A 17 35.05 12.61 -47.66
N PHE A 18 34.37 11.46 -47.64
CA PHE A 18 32.91 11.30 -47.53
C PHE A 18 32.52 9.87 -47.93
N PHE A 19 31.68 9.26 -47.10
CA PHE A 19 30.84 8.08 -47.34
C PHE A 19 31.47 6.68 -47.40
N ALA A 20 30.75 5.80 -46.71
CA ALA A 20 30.74 4.35 -46.78
C ALA A 20 31.92 3.61 -46.11
N LEU A 21 31.81 3.45 -44.79
CA LEU A 21 32.10 2.15 -44.18
C LEU A 21 30.88 1.72 -43.37
N THR A 22 30.18 0.78 -43.99
CA THR A 22 29.10 -0.05 -43.49
C THR A 22 29.56 -0.90 -42.30
N THR A 23 28.63 -1.02 -41.34
CA THR A 23 28.32 -2.23 -40.57
C THR A 23 29.41 -2.81 -39.68
N GLN A 24 29.59 -2.23 -38.49
CA GLN A 24 29.74 -2.99 -37.24
C GLN A 24 29.69 -2.04 -36.04
N SER A 25 28.52 -1.92 -35.40
CA SER A 25 28.33 -1.54 -33.99
C SER A 25 26.87 -1.17 -33.80
N PHE A 26 26.05 -2.10 -33.31
CA PHE A 26 24.88 -1.78 -32.49
C PHE A 26 24.53 -3.07 -31.74
N GLU A 27 25.46 -3.47 -30.87
CA GLU A 27 25.22 -4.32 -29.71
C GLU A 27 25.85 -3.56 -28.55
N GLN A 28 25.02 -2.76 -27.86
CA GLN A 28 25.11 -2.52 -26.43
C GLN A 28 23.90 -1.70 -25.99
N GLU A 29 22.85 -2.42 -25.59
CA GLU A 29 22.21 -2.12 -24.30
C GLU A 29 23.30 -1.91 -23.26
N LYS A 30 23.40 -0.67 -22.75
CA LYS A 30 23.86 -0.31 -21.39
C LYS A 30 24.08 1.20 -21.31
N SER A 31 23.14 1.90 -20.69
CA SER A 31 23.48 2.85 -19.62
C SER A 31 22.26 3.10 -18.72
N ALA A 32 21.86 2.06 -18.00
CA ALA A 32 21.45 2.25 -16.61
C ALA A 32 22.75 2.28 -15.81
N ASN A 33 23.22 3.50 -15.53
CA ASN A 33 24.25 3.91 -14.55
C ASN A 33 24.82 5.24 -15.02
N ASP A 34 24.03 6.30 -14.83
CA ASP A 34 24.61 7.61 -14.58
C ASP A 34 24.66 7.76 -13.06
N GLU A 35 25.77 7.33 -12.46
CA GLU A 35 26.03 7.36 -11.00
C GLU A 35 26.28 8.80 -10.49
N ASN A 36 25.71 9.83 -11.15
CA ASN A 36 25.96 11.22 -10.81
C ASN A 36 24.78 12.19 -11.03
N CYS A 37 23.53 11.70 -11.05
CA CYS A 37 22.36 12.57 -10.91
C CYS A 37 21.96 12.67 -9.42
N PRO A 38 22.15 13.82 -8.76
CA PRO A 38 21.94 13.94 -7.32
C PRO A 38 20.44 14.07 -6.96
N CYS A 39 20.00 13.21 -6.03
CA CYS A 39 19.03 13.46 -4.95
C CYS A 39 17.51 13.53 -5.23
N LEU A 40 16.99 13.17 -6.39
CA LEU A 40 15.52 13.06 -6.58
C LEU A 40 15.16 11.74 -7.23
N TYR A 41 15.48 10.63 -6.59
CA TYR A 41 14.83 9.38 -6.95
C TYR A 41 13.42 9.43 -6.36
N GLY A 42 12.48 9.96 -7.14
CA GLY A 42 11.07 10.02 -6.77
C GLY A 42 10.44 8.62 -6.83
N THR A 43 10.26 8.10 -8.04
CA THR A 43 9.76 6.72 -8.23
C THR A 43 10.58 5.97 -9.27
N ILE A 44 10.72 4.67 -9.07
CA ILE A 44 11.23 3.75 -10.09
C ILE A 44 10.04 3.32 -10.94
N LEU A 45 10.08 3.66 -12.23
CA LEU A 45 9.02 3.42 -13.21
C LEU A 45 9.02 1.98 -13.78
N ASP A 46 9.87 1.10 -13.26
CA ASP A 46 10.00 -0.27 -13.73
C ASP A 46 8.97 -1.17 -13.06
N ASP A 47 7.95 -1.57 -13.83
CA ASP A 47 6.90 -2.52 -13.44
C ASP A 47 7.39 -3.99 -13.43
N SER A 48 8.66 -4.26 -13.80
CA SER A 48 9.24 -5.61 -13.94
C SER A 48 9.08 -6.57 -12.74
N PRO A 49 9.06 -6.17 -11.46
CA PRO A 49 9.08 -7.16 -10.38
C PRO A 49 7.73 -7.82 -10.08
N LEU A 50 6.63 -7.41 -10.73
CA LEU A 50 5.31 -7.96 -10.44
C LEU A 50 4.58 -8.35 -11.73
N GLU A 51 4.36 -9.66 -11.93
CA GLU A 51 3.27 -10.14 -12.76
C GLU A 51 1.95 -9.70 -12.09
N ILE A 52 1.45 -8.51 -12.43
CA ILE A 52 0.06 -8.16 -12.13
C ILE A 52 -0.79 -9.01 -13.06
N ASP A 53 -1.31 -10.12 -12.55
CA ASP A 53 -2.13 -11.10 -13.30
C ASP A 53 -3.55 -10.56 -13.63
N GLU A 54 -3.78 -9.26 -13.48
CA GLU A 54 -5.04 -8.58 -13.76
C GLU A 54 -4.94 -7.80 -15.07
N GLU A 55 -5.87 -8.08 -15.98
CA GLU A 55 -6.07 -7.31 -17.20
C GLU A 55 -6.43 -5.85 -16.85
N PRO A 56 -5.85 -4.85 -17.55
CA PRO A 56 -6.11 -3.46 -17.24
C PRO A 56 -7.58 -3.11 -17.49
N TYR A 57 -8.09 -2.14 -16.73
CA TYR A 57 -9.39 -1.54 -16.98
C TYR A 57 -9.42 -0.90 -18.37
N THR A 58 -10.44 -1.26 -19.15
CA THR A 58 -10.59 -0.90 -20.57
C THR A 58 -11.97 -0.34 -20.91
N LYS A 59 -12.87 -0.25 -19.92
CA LYS A 59 -14.24 0.22 -20.17
C LYS A 59 -14.24 1.70 -20.51
N ILE A 60 -15.02 2.03 -21.54
CA ILE A 60 -15.31 3.40 -21.96
C ILE A 60 -16.74 3.70 -21.55
N ILE A 61 -16.93 4.74 -20.75
CA ILE A 61 -18.25 5.27 -20.43
C ILE A 61 -18.70 6.17 -21.57
N GLU A 62 -19.88 5.91 -22.12
CA GLU A 62 -20.47 6.79 -23.12
C GLU A 62 -20.91 8.11 -22.47
N ASN A 63 -20.68 9.23 -23.15
CA ASN A 63 -21.08 10.57 -22.72
C ASN A 63 -20.42 11.07 -21.42
N VAL A 64 -19.16 10.71 -21.16
CA VAL A 64 -18.36 11.45 -20.17
C VAL A 64 -18.34 12.95 -20.52
N PRO A 65 -18.40 13.86 -19.53
CA PRO A 65 -18.33 15.30 -19.81
C PRO A 65 -17.03 15.66 -20.54
N PRO A 66 -17.02 16.65 -21.46
CA PRO A 66 -15.79 17.06 -22.15
C PRO A 66 -14.81 17.82 -21.24
N VAL A 67 -15.25 18.20 -20.04
CA VAL A 67 -14.44 18.80 -18.98
C VAL A 67 -14.85 18.17 -17.67
N TRP A 68 -13.88 17.72 -16.90
CA TRP A 68 -14.07 17.18 -15.56
C TRP A 68 -12.97 17.67 -14.65
N ASP A 69 -13.32 18.07 -13.42
CA ASP A 69 -12.34 18.55 -12.44
C ASP A 69 -12.85 18.21 -11.05
N TRP A 70 -12.22 17.26 -10.36
CA TRP A 70 -12.61 16.87 -9.00
C TRP A 70 -12.46 18.00 -7.97
N ARG A 71 -11.79 19.11 -8.31
CA ARG A 71 -11.75 20.32 -7.50
C ARG A 71 -13.05 21.13 -7.55
N ASP A 72 -13.90 20.89 -8.54
CA ASP A 72 -15.20 21.54 -8.72
C ASP A 72 -16.19 20.62 -9.47
N VAL A 73 -16.72 19.61 -8.76
CA VAL A 73 -17.85 18.81 -9.25
C VAL A 73 -19.11 19.30 -8.56
N GLU A 74 -19.99 19.94 -9.33
CA GLU A 74 -21.24 20.53 -8.84
C GLU A 74 -21.04 21.58 -7.72
N GLY A 75 -19.95 22.36 -7.76
CA GLY A 75 -19.63 23.36 -6.74
C GLY A 75 -18.98 22.78 -5.48
N ARG A 76 -18.52 21.52 -5.52
CA ARG A 76 -17.87 20.82 -4.41
C ARG A 76 -16.44 20.41 -4.78
N ASP A 77 -15.51 20.66 -3.87
CA ASP A 77 -14.11 20.22 -3.99
C ASP A 77 -13.91 18.89 -3.27
N TRP A 78 -13.56 17.87 -4.05
CA TRP A 78 -13.33 16.50 -3.58
C TRP A 78 -11.86 16.19 -3.35
N THR A 79 -10.97 17.18 -3.53
CA THR A 79 -9.53 17.04 -3.31
C THR A 79 -9.12 17.55 -1.93
N THR A 80 -7.88 17.30 -1.55
CA THR A 80 -7.26 17.82 -0.32
C THR A 80 -6.22 18.90 -0.64
N PRO A 81 -5.77 19.71 0.34
CA PRO A 81 -4.73 20.72 0.13
C PRO A 81 -3.45 20.18 -0.53
N ILE A 82 -2.71 21.05 -1.19
CA ILE A 82 -1.38 20.74 -1.73
C ILE A 82 -0.41 20.52 -0.57
N LYS A 83 0.40 19.45 -0.68
CA LYS A 83 1.49 19.14 0.25
C LYS A 83 2.85 19.42 -0.41
N ASP A 84 3.92 19.36 0.38
CA ASP A 84 5.28 19.66 -0.07
C ASP A 84 6.30 18.63 0.43
N GLN A 85 6.80 17.80 -0.50
CA GLN A 85 7.86 16.82 -0.25
C GLN A 85 9.28 17.41 -0.36
N LEU A 86 9.43 18.64 -0.89
CA LEU A 86 10.73 19.25 -1.18
C LEU A 86 11.33 19.96 0.03
N GLN A 87 10.67 19.94 1.19
CA GLN A 87 11.11 20.64 2.42
C GLN A 87 12.55 20.29 2.82
N ASP A 88 13.00 19.05 2.61
CA ASP A 88 14.40 18.62 2.83
C ASP A 88 14.93 17.68 1.73
N VAL A 89 14.45 17.85 0.48
CA VAL A 89 14.86 17.06 -0.70
C VAL A 89 14.67 15.55 -0.53
N CYS A 90 13.48 15.13 -0.12
CA CYS A 90 13.11 13.72 -0.03
C CYS A 90 12.36 13.27 -1.30
N GLY A 91 12.89 12.24 -1.98
CA GLY A 91 12.27 11.57 -3.12
C GLY A 91 11.08 10.69 -2.74
N SER A 92 10.10 11.26 -2.05
CA SER A 92 8.93 10.54 -1.50
C SER A 92 7.67 10.72 -2.34
N CYS A 93 7.77 11.15 -3.60
CA CYS A 93 6.61 11.39 -4.46
C CYS A 93 5.73 10.16 -4.61
N TRP A 94 6.34 8.97 -4.54
CA TRP A 94 5.63 7.69 -4.56
C TRP A 94 4.56 7.61 -3.46
N ALA A 95 4.85 8.08 -2.24
CA ALA A 95 3.89 8.16 -1.15
C ALA A 95 2.87 9.29 -1.40
N PHE A 96 3.34 10.52 -1.66
CA PHE A 96 2.46 11.68 -1.88
C PHE A 96 1.47 11.49 -3.02
N GLY A 97 1.91 10.99 -4.18
CA GLY A 97 1.06 10.78 -5.35
C GLY A 97 0.03 9.65 -5.14
N ALA A 98 0.40 8.61 -4.38
CA ALA A 98 -0.52 7.54 -4.03
C ALA A 98 -1.57 7.98 -3.00
N LEU A 99 -1.15 8.69 -1.94
CA LEU A 99 -2.02 9.17 -0.88
C LEU A 99 -2.91 10.33 -1.34
N ALA A 100 -2.44 11.23 -2.21
CA ALA A 100 -3.27 12.32 -2.74
C ALA A 100 -4.52 11.82 -3.51
N GLY A 101 -4.38 10.72 -4.25
CA GLY A 101 -5.53 10.05 -4.87
C GLY A 101 -6.42 9.37 -3.83
N LEU A 102 -5.83 8.64 -2.87
CA LEU A 102 -6.58 7.96 -1.82
C LEU A 102 -7.39 8.92 -0.95
N GLU A 103 -6.79 10.03 -0.52
CA GLU A 103 -7.43 11.10 0.24
C GLU A 103 -8.69 11.62 -0.46
N SER A 104 -8.59 11.84 -1.77
CA SER A 104 -9.73 12.31 -2.57
C SER A 104 -10.78 11.22 -2.73
N CYS A 105 -10.38 9.97 -2.95
CA CYS A 105 -11.28 8.82 -3.00
C CYS A 105 -12.03 8.63 -1.67
N ILE A 106 -11.38 8.80 -0.52
CA ILE A 106 -12.02 8.72 0.80
C ILE A 106 -13.15 9.74 0.92
N LYS A 107 -12.91 10.99 0.49
CA LYS A 107 -13.96 12.02 0.46
C LYS A 107 -15.13 11.59 -0.42
N ILE A 108 -14.85 11.05 -1.62
CA ILE A 108 -15.86 10.59 -2.61
C ILE A 108 -16.67 9.42 -2.07
N TRP A 109 -16.02 8.38 -1.53
CA TRP A 109 -16.67 7.20 -0.97
C TRP A 109 -17.61 7.54 0.19
N ASN A 110 -17.24 8.53 1.00
CA ASN A 110 -18.05 9.03 2.11
C ASN A 110 -19.12 10.06 1.69
N ASP A 111 -19.22 10.43 0.41
CA ASP A 111 -20.05 11.55 -0.10
C ASP A 111 -19.89 12.82 0.76
N ASN A 112 -18.66 13.09 1.20
CA ASN A 112 -18.35 14.16 2.14
C ASN A 112 -17.16 15.01 1.68
N PRO A 113 -17.40 16.08 0.89
CA PRO A 113 -16.33 16.94 0.37
C PRO A 113 -15.68 17.83 1.46
N VAL A 114 -16.22 17.88 2.68
CA VAL A 114 -15.63 18.64 3.80
C VAL A 114 -14.99 17.73 4.85
N LEU A 115 -14.88 16.43 4.56
CA LEU A 115 -14.14 15.49 5.40
C LEU A 115 -12.66 15.92 5.42
N ASP A 116 -12.12 16.08 6.62
CA ASP A 116 -10.73 16.43 6.85
C ASP A 116 -9.88 15.16 6.75
N VAL A 117 -9.33 14.93 5.56
CA VAL A 117 -8.46 13.79 5.28
C VAL A 117 -7.05 14.32 5.06
N ASP A 118 -6.13 13.87 5.89
CA ASP A 118 -4.70 14.17 5.80
C ASP A 118 -3.96 12.91 6.21
N LEU A 119 -3.47 12.15 5.24
CA LEU A 119 -2.79 10.87 5.45
C LEU A 119 -1.28 11.06 5.61
N SER A 120 -0.65 10.17 6.36
CA SER A 120 0.78 10.23 6.69
C SER A 120 1.65 9.63 5.60
N GLU A 121 2.35 10.49 4.86
CA GLU A 121 3.42 10.03 3.98
C GLU A 121 4.61 9.44 4.77
N GLN A 122 4.86 9.92 5.98
CA GLN A 122 5.92 9.39 6.85
C GLN A 122 5.65 7.96 7.29
N PHE A 123 4.39 7.57 7.46
CA PHE A 123 4.03 6.17 7.73
C PHE A 123 4.47 5.25 6.60
N MET A 124 4.25 5.65 5.35
CA MET A 124 4.77 4.90 4.22
C MET A 124 6.30 4.90 4.22
N LEU A 125 6.92 6.05 4.46
CA LEU A 125 8.38 6.20 4.46
C LEU A 125 9.06 5.34 5.53
N SER A 126 8.55 5.35 6.76
CA SER A 126 9.14 4.69 7.91
C SER A 126 8.75 3.21 8.04
N CYS A 127 7.56 2.81 7.58
CA CYS A 127 7.01 1.47 7.82
C CYS A 127 6.97 0.56 6.58
N SER A 128 7.13 1.13 5.37
CA SER A 128 7.40 0.33 4.18
C SER A 128 8.92 0.19 3.98
N PRO A 129 9.39 -0.65 3.05
CA PRO A 129 10.80 -0.66 2.74
C PRO A 129 11.25 0.51 1.82
N GLY A 130 10.32 1.42 1.46
CA GLY A 130 10.52 2.72 0.79
C GLY A 130 11.42 3.70 1.52
N GLY A 131 11.82 4.76 0.83
CA GLY A 131 12.69 5.81 1.37
C GLY A 131 12.71 7.09 0.55
N CYS A 132 13.51 8.07 0.99
CA CYS A 132 13.76 9.33 0.30
C CYS A 132 14.59 9.16 -0.98
N ASN A 133 15.16 7.97 -1.20
CA ASN A 133 15.74 7.56 -2.48
C ASN A 133 14.72 6.88 -3.41
N GLY A 134 13.43 7.03 -3.12
CA GLY A 134 12.34 6.55 -3.96
C GLY A 134 11.92 5.12 -3.68
N TRP A 135 10.88 4.71 -4.39
CA TRP A 135 10.33 3.36 -4.31
C TRP A 135 9.69 2.93 -5.63
N TYR A 136 9.30 1.67 -5.72
CA TYR A 136 8.63 1.11 -6.88
C TYR A 136 7.12 1.40 -6.83
N TRP A 137 6.60 2.01 -7.88
CA TRP A 137 5.22 2.48 -7.94
C TRP A 137 4.17 1.40 -7.61
N VAL A 138 4.24 0.24 -8.27
CA VAL A 138 3.26 -0.84 -8.03
C VAL A 138 3.37 -1.42 -6.62
N LEU A 139 4.60 -1.49 -6.06
CA LEU A 139 4.79 -1.94 -4.68
C LEU A 139 4.25 -0.92 -3.68
N THR A 140 4.23 0.37 -4.01
CA THR A 140 3.55 1.38 -3.19
C THR A 140 2.05 1.09 -3.07
N LEU A 141 1.37 0.89 -4.21
CA LEU A 141 -0.07 0.62 -4.23
C LEU A 141 -0.40 -0.70 -3.52
N LYS A 142 0.44 -1.73 -3.74
CA LYS A 142 0.35 -3.00 -3.02
C LYS A 142 0.48 -2.82 -1.52
N TRP A 143 1.44 -2.01 -1.08
CA TRP A 143 1.68 -1.78 0.34
C TRP A 143 0.49 -1.08 0.99
N ILE A 144 -0.12 -0.10 0.33
CA ILE A 144 -1.36 0.56 0.81
C ILE A 144 -2.48 -0.47 0.97
N LYS A 145 -2.67 -1.37 0.00
CA LYS A 145 -3.66 -2.44 0.11
C LYS A 145 -3.41 -3.33 1.32
N GLU A 146 -2.16 -3.76 1.53
CA GLU A 146 -1.80 -4.73 2.57
C GLU A 146 -1.69 -4.13 3.98
N ASN A 147 -1.46 -2.82 4.10
CA ASN A 147 -1.13 -2.17 5.38
C ASN A 147 -1.98 -0.94 5.71
N GLY A 148 -2.76 -0.44 4.75
CA GLY A 148 -3.51 0.80 4.85
C GLY A 148 -2.62 2.05 4.94
N ALA A 149 -3.26 3.17 5.26
CA ALA A 149 -2.63 4.43 5.61
C ALA A 149 -3.19 4.93 6.95
N ILE A 150 -2.42 5.75 7.65
CA ILE A 150 -2.85 6.40 8.92
C ILE A 150 -2.92 7.91 8.72
N PRO A 151 -3.62 8.66 9.58
CA PRO A 151 -3.62 10.11 9.54
C PRO A 151 -2.22 10.70 9.80
N GLU A 152 -1.93 11.83 9.18
CA GLU A 152 -0.70 12.62 9.34
C GLU A 152 -0.41 12.93 10.82
N SER A 153 -1.45 13.22 11.60
CA SER A 153 -1.32 13.46 13.04
C SER A 153 -0.81 12.25 13.85
N CYS A 154 -0.84 11.04 13.30
CA CYS A 154 -0.37 9.82 13.95
C CYS A 154 1.13 9.59 13.74
N LEU A 155 1.70 10.01 12.60
CA LEU A 155 3.14 10.03 12.34
C LEU A 155 3.45 11.19 11.37
N PRO A 156 3.80 12.38 11.87
CA PRO A 156 4.00 13.56 11.03
C PRO A 156 5.19 13.42 10.07
N TYR A 157 5.09 14.08 8.91
CA TYR A 157 6.13 14.14 7.89
C TYR A 157 7.33 14.97 8.33
N GLU A 158 8.49 14.30 8.39
CA GLU A 158 9.78 14.93 8.71
C GLU A 158 10.77 14.85 7.53
N ALA A 159 10.34 14.28 6.38
CA ALA A 159 11.17 14.10 5.20
C ALA A 159 12.49 13.33 5.48
N ASP A 160 12.46 12.41 6.45
CA ASP A 160 13.64 11.71 6.95
C ASP A 160 13.38 10.19 7.05
N ASP A 161 14.32 9.41 6.48
CA ASP A 161 14.33 7.95 6.52
C ASP A 161 14.64 7.39 7.92
N GLU A 162 15.23 8.21 8.81
CA GLU A 162 15.63 7.79 10.15
C GLU A 162 14.50 7.87 11.18
N VAL A 163 13.31 8.41 10.82
CA VAL A 163 12.14 8.39 11.70
C VAL A 163 11.69 6.95 11.91
N PRO A 164 11.73 6.40 13.13
CA PRO A 164 11.32 5.02 13.37
C PRO A 164 9.81 4.81 13.19
N CYS A 165 9.43 3.71 12.53
CA CYS A 165 8.03 3.30 12.39
C CYS A 165 7.30 3.16 13.75
N GLU A 166 8.02 2.84 14.82
CA GLU A 166 7.49 2.72 16.17
C GLU A 166 6.99 4.05 16.76
N ASN A 167 7.36 5.19 16.16
CA ASN A 167 6.90 6.52 16.60
C ASN A 167 5.44 6.82 16.24
N LYS A 168 4.81 5.99 15.39
CA LYS A 168 3.38 6.12 15.11
C LYS A 168 2.56 6.07 16.40
N CYS A 169 1.44 6.77 16.40
CA CYS A 169 0.57 6.87 17.57
C CYS A 169 0.08 5.48 18.07
N PRO A 170 -0.24 5.33 19.38
CA PRO A 170 -0.57 4.03 19.96
C PRO A 170 -1.76 3.30 19.32
N GLU A 171 -2.85 4.04 19.02
CA GLU A 171 -4.11 3.50 18.46
C GLU A 171 -4.13 3.64 16.92
N TRP A 172 -2.98 3.45 16.26
CA TRP A 172 -2.86 3.65 14.82
C TRP A 172 -3.69 2.64 14.01
N ARG A 173 -3.90 1.41 14.52
CA ARG A 173 -4.68 0.39 13.81
C ARG A 173 -6.14 0.76 13.70
N GLU A 174 -6.71 1.35 14.75
CA GLU A 174 -8.09 1.85 14.74
C GLU A 174 -8.30 3.05 13.79
N GLN A 175 -7.21 3.63 13.29
CA GLN A 175 -7.21 4.78 12.38
C GLN A 175 -6.77 4.40 10.96
N LEU A 176 -6.58 3.11 10.68
CA LEU A 176 -6.20 2.68 9.34
C LEU A 176 -7.33 2.97 8.36
N ILE A 177 -6.94 3.47 7.20
CA ILE A 177 -7.80 3.60 6.04
C ILE A 177 -7.09 2.88 4.90
N GLY A 178 -7.71 1.81 4.41
CA GLY A 178 -7.20 1.00 3.32
C GLY A 178 -8.01 1.14 2.04
N ILE A 179 -7.68 0.25 1.12
CA ILE A 179 -8.36 0.05 -0.16
C ILE A 179 -8.65 -1.44 -0.29
N ASP A 180 -9.77 -1.81 -0.91
CA ASP A 180 -10.07 -3.21 -1.23
C ASP A 180 -9.04 -3.70 -2.25
N ASN A 181 -8.76 -2.87 -3.25
CA ASN A 181 -7.80 -3.15 -4.32
C ASN A 181 -7.36 -1.90 -5.09
N TYR A 182 -6.38 -2.11 -5.97
CA TYR A 182 -5.92 -1.13 -6.96
C TYR A 182 -5.84 -1.81 -8.33
N HIS A 183 -6.14 -1.05 -9.39
CA HIS A 183 -6.25 -1.61 -10.73
C HIS A 183 -5.60 -0.70 -11.77
N LYS A 184 -4.82 -1.30 -12.67
CA LYS A 184 -4.17 -0.57 -13.77
C LYS A 184 -5.21 -0.12 -14.78
N VAL A 185 -5.08 1.11 -15.26
CA VAL A 185 -5.92 1.66 -16.34
C VAL A 185 -5.18 1.55 -17.66
N SER A 186 -5.88 1.14 -18.72
CA SER A 186 -5.30 1.10 -20.06
C SER A 186 -4.88 2.51 -20.51
N PRO A 187 -3.71 2.68 -21.15
CA PRO A 187 -3.11 3.99 -21.47
C PRO A 187 -3.77 4.66 -22.68
N THR A 188 -5.09 4.80 -22.63
CA THR A 188 -5.92 5.46 -23.65
C THR A 188 -6.68 6.59 -22.99
N VAL A 189 -6.61 7.80 -23.55
CA VAL A 189 -7.25 9.01 -23.01
C VAL A 189 -8.71 8.76 -22.62
N SER A 190 -9.51 8.18 -23.52
CA SER A 190 -10.93 7.92 -23.25
C SER A 190 -11.19 6.92 -22.12
N VAL A 191 -10.28 5.95 -21.93
CA VAL A 191 -10.38 4.96 -20.84
C VAL A 191 -9.97 5.61 -19.52
N ILE A 192 -8.92 6.42 -19.51
CA ILE A 192 -8.48 7.18 -18.34
C ILE A 192 -9.56 8.18 -17.91
N GLN A 193 -10.16 8.91 -18.85
CA GLN A 193 -11.31 9.78 -18.58
C GLN A 193 -12.47 9.01 -17.95
N SER A 194 -12.80 7.83 -18.50
CA SER A 194 -13.86 6.98 -17.96
C SER A 194 -13.53 6.51 -16.53
N ALA A 195 -12.31 6.06 -16.28
CA ALA A 195 -11.86 5.65 -14.95
C ALA A 195 -11.90 6.82 -13.95
N LEU A 196 -11.46 8.02 -14.38
CA LEU A 196 -11.44 9.21 -13.53
C LEU A 196 -12.84 9.64 -13.10
N VAL A 197 -13.81 9.57 -14.00
CA VAL A 197 -15.21 9.92 -13.73
C VAL A 197 -15.89 8.86 -12.86
N GLU A 198 -15.59 7.57 -13.08
CA GLU A 198 -16.24 6.46 -12.38
C GLU A 198 -15.66 6.21 -10.98
N TYR A 199 -14.34 6.31 -10.81
CA TYR A 199 -13.64 5.88 -9.60
C TYR A 199 -12.98 7.02 -8.81
N GLY A 200 -12.98 8.26 -9.33
CA GLY A 200 -12.32 9.39 -8.68
C GLY A 200 -10.91 9.66 -9.20
N PRO A 201 -10.14 10.54 -8.54
CA PRO A 201 -8.77 10.86 -8.91
C PRO A 201 -7.87 9.64 -9.08
N LEU A 202 -6.98 9.69 -10.07
CA LEU A 202 -6.16 8.57 -10.49
C LEU A 202 -4.69 8.82 -10.13
N PRO A 203 -4.14 8.14 -9.12
CA PRO A 203 -2.70 8.12 -8.90
C PRO A 203 -1.98 7.61 -10.14
N CYS A 204 -0.90 8.28 -10.54
CA CYS A 204 -0.12 7.86 -11.70
C CYS A 204 1.34 8.28 -11.63
N THR A 205 2.10 7.85 -12.64
CA THR A 205 3.50 8.22 -12.82
C THR A 205 3.72 9.01 -14.10
N MET A 206 4.82 9.77 -14.14
CA MET A 206 5.28 10.47 -15.32
C MET A 206 6.81 10.66 -15.32
N LYS A 207 7.36 11.02 -16.48
CA LYS A 207 8.75 11.46 -16.61
C LYS A 207 8.87 12.97 -16.45
N VAL A 208 9.83 13.42 -15.65
CA VAL A 208 10.10 14.85 -15.42
C VAL A 208 11.39 15.27 -16.14
N TYR A 209 11.32 16.40 -16.85
CA TYR A 209 12.41 16.95 -17.65
C TYR A 209 12.87 18.33 -17.10
N GLU A 210 14.05 18.79 -17.52
CA GLU A 210 14.66 20.05 -17.04
C GLU A 210 13.83 21.31 -17.33
N ASP A 211 12.96 21.27 -18.35
CA ASP A 211 12.06 22.38 -18.67
C ASP A 211 10.79 22.41 -17.80
N PHE A 212 10.49 21.30 -17.12
CA PHE A 212 9.43 21.21 -16.11
C PHE A 212 9.95 21.52 -14.70
N TYR A 213 11.02 20.83 -14.28
CA TYR A 213 11.57 20.94 -12.93
C TYR A 213 12.79 21.88 -12.87
N PRO A 214 12.91 22.74 -11.85
CA PRO A 214 11.94 23.05 -10.79
C PRO A 214 11.05 24.26 -11.12
N ASN A 215 11.20 24.88 -12.29
CA ASN A 215 10.77 26.27 -12.50
C ASN A 215 9.51 26.45 -13.38
N TRP A 216 8.86 25.37 -13.81
CA TRP A 216 7.60 25.51 -14.52
C TRP A 216 6.55 26.19 -13.63
N SER A 217 5.84 27.17 -14.18
CA SER A 217 5.03 28.13 -13.40
C SER A 217 3.63 28.38 -13.99
N GLY A 218 3.20 27.59 -14.98
CA GLY A 218 1.83 27.64 -15.47
C GLY A 218 1.64 27.44 -16.97
N GLY A 219 0.37 27.27 -17.35
CA GLY A 219 -0.06 26.95 -18.71
C GLY A 219 -0.39 25.47 -18.88
N VAL A 220 -0.51 25.03 -20.14
CA VAL A 220 -0.57 23.59 -20.45
C VAL A 220 0.83 23.17 -20.86
N TYR A 221 1.47 22.39 -20.01
CA TYR A 221 2.82 21.90 -20.24
C TYR A 221 2.86 20.94 -21.44
N ARG A 222 3.91 21.12 -22.25
CA ARG A 222 4.35 20.23 -23.32
C ARG A 222 5.87 20.17 -23.24
N TYR A 223 6.42 18.97 -23.31
CA TYR A 223 7.87 18.83 -23.29
C TYR A 223 8.47 19.52 -24.52
N SER A 224 9.51 20.32 -24.29
CA SER A 224 10.10 21.18 -25.31
C SER A 224 11.62 21.04 -25.40
N TRP A 225 12.31 20.88 -24.27
CA TRP A 225 13.76 20.73 -24.22
C TRP A 225 14.22 20.16 -22.87
N GLY A 226 15.47 19.72 -22.83
CA GLY A 226 16.12 19.31 -21.58
C GLY A 226 16.19 17.80 -21.41
N ASN A 227 17.12 17.36 -20.57
CA ASN A 227 17.28 15.94 -20.29
C ASN A 227 16.20 15.43 -19.33
N LEU A 228 16.01 14.10 -19.32
CA LEU A 228 15.25 13.44 -18.28
C LEU A 228 15.95 13.68 -16.94
N VAL A 229 15.20 14.16 -15.94
CA VAL A 229 15.72 14.39 -14.59
C VAL A 229 15.44 13.16 -13.72
N PHE A 230 14.16 12.76 -13.61
CA PHE A 230 13.72 11.61 -12.82
C PHE A 230 12.31 11.12 -13.21
N GLY A 231 11.91 9.97 -12.68
CA GLY A 231 10.52 9.52 -12.65
C GLY A 231 9.78 10.08 -11.44
N HIS A 232 8.52 10.47 -11.63
CA HIS A 232 7.71 11.17 -10.63
C HIS A 232 6.32 10.56 -10.49
N CYS A 233 5.74 10.65 -9.29
CA CYS A 233 4.37 10.21 -8.99
C CYS A 233 3.51 11.43 -8.66
N ILE A 234 2.31 11.47 -9.23
CA ILE A 234 1.33 12.54 -9.08
C ILE A 234 -0.07 11.93 -9.06
N THR A 235 -1.10 12.77 -8.98
CA THR A 235 -2.49 12.33 -9.16
C THR A 235 -3.17 13.12 -10.25
N ILE A 236 -3.78 12.45 -11.23
CA ILE A 236 -4.69 13.08 -12.20
C ILE A 236 -6.03 13.32 -11.49
N VAL A 237 -6.50 14.56 -11.46
CA VAL A 237 -7.76 14.96 -10.81
C VAL A 237 -8.81 15.47 -11.80
N GLY A 238 -8.44 15.69 -13.05
CA GLY A 238 -9.32 16.30 -14.03
C GLY A 238 -8.77 16.26 -15.44
N TYR A 239 -9.58 16.71 -16.38
CA TYR A 239 -9.20 16.88 -17.78
C TYR A 239 -10.05 17.94 -18.50
N ASN A 240 -9.59 18.36 -19.66
CA ASN A 240 -10.33 19.26 -20.54
C ASN A 240 -10.05 18.95 -22.02
N ASP A 241 -11.06 18.43 -22.72
CA ASP A 241 -11.03 18.13 -24.16
C ASP A 241 -11.31 19.36 -25.04
N THR A 242 -11.75 20.47 -24.44
CA THR A 242 -12.17 21.68 -25.16
C THR A 242 -11.06 22.71 -25.34
N TRP A 243 -9.85 22.40 -24.88
CA TRP A 243 -8.72 23.33 -24.88
C TRP A 243 -8.13 23.58 -26.27
N GLY A 244 -7.84 22.50 -27.02
CA GLY A 244 -7.23 22.57 -28.36
C GLY A 244 -8.18 22.11 -29.47
N GLY A 245 -7.60 21.58 -30.55
CA GLY A 245 -8.36 20.87 -31.58
C GLY A 245 -8.88 19.50 -31.13
N GLU A 246 -9.53 18.79 -32.05
CA GLU A 246 -10.00 17.42 -31.80
C GLU A 246 -8.84 16.51 -31.37
N GLY A 247 -8.92 15.95 -30.15
CA GLY A 247 -7.86 15.13 -29.56
C GLY A 247 -6.74 15.90 -28.87
N GLU A 248 -6.81 17.23 -28.76
CA GLU A 248 -5.79 18.08 -28.14
C GLU A 248 -6.25 18.64 -26.80
N GLY A 249 -6.55 17.75 -25.85
CA GLY A 249 -6.90 18.11 -24.47
C GLY A 249 -5.69 18.13 -23.52
N TYR A 250 -5.98 18.31 -22.24
CA TYR A 250 -5.00 18.23 -21.16
C TYR A 250 -5.54 17.50 -19.93
N TRP A 251 -4.63 16.95 -19.14
CA TRP A 251 -4.86 16.47 -17.77
C TRP A 251 -4.65 17.61 -16.77
N ILE A 252 -5.42 17.60 -15.70
CA ILE A 252 -5.24 18.44 -14.51
C ILE A 252 -4.66 17.54 -13.43
N CYS A 253 -3.52 17.93 -12.88
CA CYS A 253 -2.75 17.08 -11.99
C CYS A 253 -2.44 17.78 -10.67
N LYS A 254 -2.54 17.02 -9.58
CA LYS A 254 -2.09 17.40 -8.25
C LYS A 254 -0.60 17.05 -8.12
N ASN A 255 0.24 18.03 -7.81
CA ASN A 255 1.65 17.81 -7.50
C ASN A 255 1.88 17.90 -5.97
N SER A 256 3.12 17.65 -5.55
CA SER A 256 3.55 17.58 -4.14
C SER A 256 4.77 18.46 -3.87
N TRP A 257 4.93 19.57 -4.57
CA TRP A 257 6.08 20.49 -4.45
C TRP A 257 5.71 21.84 -3.82
N GLY A 258 4.65 21.84 -2.99
CA GLY A 258 4.15 23.04 -2.34
C GLY A 258 3.34 23.96 -3.26
N THR A 259 2.65 24.92 -2.66
CA THR A 259 1.74 25.84 -3.35
C THR A 259 2.48 26.91 -4.16
N GLU A 260 3.75 27.16 -3.88
CA GLU A 260 4.55 28.15 -4.61
C GLU A 260 5.00 27.66 -6.00
N TRP A 261 4.86 26.35 -6.26
CA TRP A 261 5.22 25.74 -7.53
C TRP A 261 4.03 25.68 -8.50
N GLY A 262 4.26 25.87 -9.80
CA GLY A 262 3.23 25.69 -10.83
C GLY A 262 2.03 26.64 -10.66
N GLU A 263 0.83 26.08 -10.75
CA GLU A 263 -0.45 26.78 -10.62
C GLU A 263 -1.04 26.52 -9.23
N ASP A 264 -0.48 27.17 -8.20
CA ASP A 264 -0.81 26.94 -6.78
C ASP A 264 -0.61 25.48 -6.35
N GLY A 265 0.48 24.84 -6.81
CA GLY A 265 0.80 23.42 -6.60
C GLY A 265 0.16 22.45 -7.61
N TRP A 266 -0.72 22.95 -8.47
CA TRP A 266 -1.32 22.18 -9.56
C TRP A 266 -0.53 22.37 -10.86
N PHE A 267 -0.76 21.48 -11.82
CA PHE A 267 -0.32 21.71 -13.19
C PHE A 267 -1.29 21.12 -14.20
N ARG A 268 -1.18 21.62 -15.42
CA ARG A 268 -1.87 21.05 -16.58
C ARG A 268 -0.84 20.56 -17.56
N ILE A 269 -1.06 19.38 -18.10
CA ILE A 269 -0.16 18.73 -19.06
C ILE A 269 -0.99 18.21 -20.22
N ALA A 270 -0.55 18.49 -21.44
CA ALA A 270 -1.26 18.00 -22.61
C ALA A 270 -1.27 16.47 -22.67
N TYR A 271 -2.27 15.90 -23.32
CA TYR A 271 -2.32 14.45 -23.56
C TYR A 271 -1.07 13.97 -24.31
N HIS A 272 -0.69 12.72 -24.02
CA HIS A 272 0.43 11.99 -24.64
C HIS A 272 1.82 12.53 -24.29
N GLU A 273 1.93 13.43 -23.31
CA GLU A 273 3.19 13.97 -22.86
C GLU A 273 3.78 13.13 -21.72
N CYS A 274 5.12 13.04 -21.67
CA CYS A 274 5.86 12.52 -20.51
C CYS A 274 5.46 11.14 -20.00
N GLU A 275 4.87 10.31 -20.88
CA GLU A 275 4.40 8.95 -20.54
C GLU A 275 3.39 8.91 -19.38
N ILE A 276 2.69 10.02 -19.13
CA ILE A 276 1.77 10.15 -17.98
C ILE A 276 0.63 9.14 -18.00
N GLU A 277 0.20 8.70 -19.19
CA GLU A 277 -0.87 7.71 -19.33
C GLU A 277 -0.44 6.26 -19.04
N ASN A 278 0.85 5.95 -18.93
CA ASN A 278 1.34 4.57 -18.86
C ASN A 278 1.20 3.91 -17.48
N GLY A 279 1.25 4.71 -16.42
CA GLY A 279 1.30 4.25 -15.02
C GLY A 279 0.07 4.64 -14.20
N VAL A 280 -1.11 4.72 -14.82
CA VAL A 280 -2.35 5.19 -14.19
C VAL A 280 -3.09 4.06 -13.50
N TYR A 281 -3.54 4.32 -12.27
CA TYR A 281 -4.30 3.36 -11.46
C TYR A 281 -5.53 4.01 -10.83
N TYR A 282 -6.55 3.20 -10.52
CA TYR A 282 -7.66 3.60 -9.64
C TYR A 282 -7.75 2.67 -8.43
N TYR A 283 -8.44 3.14 -7.39
CA TYR A 283 -8.72 2.38 -6.18
C TYR A 283 -10.18 1.94 -6.10
N THR A 284 -10.43 0.81 -5.45
CA THR A 284 -11.74 0.44 -4.90
C THR A 284 -11.67 0.49 -3.38
N GLY A 285 -12.75 0.89 -2.73
CA GLY A 285 -12.79 1.12 -1.28
C GLY A 285 -14.04 1.86 -0.84
N PRO A 286 -14.06 2.33 0.43
CA PRO A 286 -12.99 2.23 1.43
C PRO A 286 -12.92 0.82 2.05
N ASN A 287 -11.77 0.50 2.65
CA ASN A 287 -11.62 -0.64 3.54
C ASN A 287 -11.10 -0.16 4.90
N TYR A 288 -11.95 -0.19 5.92
CA TYR A 288 -11.60 0.07 7.31
C TYR A 288 -11.38 -1.26 8.03
N PRO A 289 -10.31 -1.39 8.85
CA PRO A 289 -10.07 -2.65 9.54
C PRO A 289 -11.23 -2.98 10.49
N ALA A 290 -11.50 -4.27 10.60
CA ALA A 290 -12.47 -4.77 11.57
C ALA A 290 -12.23 -4.26 12.99
N ASP A 291 -13.33 -4.04 13.71
CA ASP A 291 -13.34 -3.57 15.08
C ASP A 291 -12.51 -4.51 15.98
N ARG A 292 -11.85 -3.92 16.98
CA ARG A 292 -11.17 -4.69 18.01
C ARG A 292 -12.13 -5.70 18.65
N PRO A 293 -11.83 -7.01 18.62
CA PRO A 293 -12.74 -8.01 19.15
C PRO A 293 -13.00 -7.83 20.65
N GLU A 294 -14.17 -8.28 21.10
CA GLU A 294 -14.45 -8.38 22.52
C GLU A 294 -13.49 -9.37 23.20
N THR A 295 -13.29 -9.23 24.53
CA THR A 295 -12.58 -10.25 25.31
C THR A 295 -13.23 -11.61 25.07
N PRO A 296 -12.48 -12.65 24.65
CA PRO A 296 -13.06 -13.95 24.39
C PRO A 296 -13.73 -14.50 25.65
N SER A 297 -14.83 -15.23 25.48
CA SER A 297 -15.59 -15.85 26.56
C SER A 297 -15.32 -17.34 26.64
N GLY A 298 -15.28 -17.90 27.86
CA GLY A 298 -15.01 -19.32 28.07
C GLY A 298 -14.64 -19.65 29.51
N LYS A 299 -14.20 -20.88 29.75
CA LYS A 299 -13.80 -21.31 31.10
C LYS A 299 -12.50 -20.61 31.52
N LYS A 300 -12.47 -20.10 32.75
CA LYS A 300 -11.27 -19.48 33.36
C LYS A 300 -10.40 -20.48 34.15
N ARG A 301 -10.81 -21.75 34.21
CA ARG A 301 -10.07 -22.82 34.88
C ARG A 301 -10.28 -24.16 34.20
N GLY A 302 -9.21 -24.92 34.05
CA GLY A 302 -9.22 -26.24 33.41
C GLY A 302 -8.35 -27.28 34.10
N LYS A 303 -8.00 -28.33 33.36
CA LYS A 303 -7.05 -29.39 33.71
C LYS A 303 -6.18 -29.66 32.49
N VAL A 304 -4.96 -30.12 32.76
CA VAL A 304 -4.03 -30.56 31.73
C VAL A 304 -4.65 -31.67 30.87
N GLY A 305 -4.49 -31.57 29.55
CA GLY A 305 -4.94 -32.56 28.58
C GLY A 305 -6.45 -32.57 28.28
N GLU A 306 -7.22 -31.65 28.89
CA GLU A 306 -8.64 -31.47 28.55
C GLU A 306 -8.81 -30.36 27.49
N LYS A 307 -9.70 -30.60 26.52
CA LYS A 307 -10.06 -29.63 25.48
C LYS A 307 -11.08 -28.63 26.01
N TYR A 308 -10.85 -27.35 25.78
CA TYR A 308 -11.73 -26.25 26.17
C TYR A 308 -12.10 -25.40 24.97
N THR A 309 -13.33 -24.89 24.95
CA THR A 309 -13.88 -24.04 23.89
C THR A 309 -14.02 -22.61 24.37
N PHE A 310 -13.68 -21.67 23.50
CA PHE A 310 -13.77 -20.23 23.70
C PHE A 310 -14.47 -19.58 22.53
N THR A 311 -15.25 -18.55 22.80
CA THR A 311 -16.06 -17.83 21.82
C THR A 311 -15.59 -16.38 21.74
N ALA A 312 -15.45 -15.85 20.53
CA ALA A 312 -15.14 -14.44 20.28
C ALA A 312 -16.16 -13.83 19.32
N ASN A 313 -16.27 -12.51 19.36
CA ASN A 313 -17.15 -11.72 18.52
C ASN A 313 -16.47 -10.40 18.15
N ALA A 314 -16.67 -9.96 16.92
CA ALA A 314 -16.22 -8.70 16.36
C ALA A 314 -17.12 -8.34 15.17
N SER A 315 -17.12 -7.06 14.80
CA SER A 315 -17.77 -6.52 13.61
C SER A 315 -16.74 -5.86 12.72
N ASP A 316 -17.11 -5.68 11.47
CA ASP A 316 -16.39 -4.89 10.49
C ASP A 316 -17.21 -3.64 10.13
N PRO A 317 -16.61 -2.43 10.10
CA PRO A 317 -17.32 -1.19 9.76
C PRO A 317 -17.97 -1.18 8.38
N ASP A 318 -17.38 -1.89 7.41
CA ASP A 318 -17.82 -1.94 6.02
C ASP A 318 -18.61 -3.21 5.69
N ASP A 319 -18.91 -4.02 6.71
CA ASP A 319 -19.63 -5.31 6.65
C ASP A 319 -18.87 -6.41 5.89
N ASP A 320 -17.55 -6.30 5.84
CA ASP A 320 -16.68 -7.32 5.23
C ASP A 320 -16.68 -8.64 6.00
N MET A 321 -16.37 -9.73 5.28
CA MET A 321 -16.15 -11.01 5.95
C MET A 321 -14.88 -10.96 6.79
N ILE A 322 -14.97 -11.48 8.02
CA ILE A 322 -13.87 -11.49 8.97
C ILE A 322 -13.48 -12.91 9.36
N LYS A 323 -12.21 -13.12 9.67
CA LYS A 323 -11.72 -14.35 10.31
C LYS A 323 -10.98 -14.02 11.60
N TYR A 324 -11.04 -14.94 12.55
CA TYR A 324 -10.52 -14.74 13.90
C TYR A 324 -9.21 -15.48 14.10
N CYS A 325 -8.23 -14.83 14.70
CA CYS A 325 -7.00 -15.45 15.19
C CYS A 325 -7.02 -15.54 16.71
N PHE A 326 -6.98 -16.75 17.25
CA PHE A 326 -6.84 -17.00 18.67
C PHE A 326 -5.36 -17.24 19.01
N ASP A 327 -4.80 -16.42 19.90
CA ASP A 327 -3.54 -16.70 20.59
C ASP A 327 -3.87 -17.39 21.91
N TRP A 328 -3.34 -18.61 22.10
CA TRP A 328 -3.63 -19.46 23.25
C TRP A 328 -2.73 -19.19 24.47
N GLY A 329 -1.87 -18.17 24.40
CA GLY A 329 -1.02 -17.71 25.51
C GLY A 329 0.26 -18.54 25.71
N GLU A 330 0.64 -19.36 24.73
CA GLU A 330 1.89 -20.14 24.73
C GLU A 330 2.64 -20.09 23.39
N GLY A 331 2.37 -19.07 22.58
CA GLY A 331 2.97 -18.86 21.25
C GLY A 331 2.27 -19.61 20.11
N ASN A 332 1.29 -20.45 20.42
CA ASN A 332 0.45 -21.09 19.42
C ASN A 332 -0.73 -20.20 19.06
N GLN A 333 -0.97 -20.05 17.76
CA GLN A 333 -2.11 -19.33 17.20
C GLN A 333 -2.98 -20.24 16.33
N SER A 334 -4.25 -19.91 16.19
CA SER A 334 -5.17 -20.64 15.32
C SER A 334 -6.13 -19.67 14.64
N TRP A 335 -6.24 -19.79 13.32
CA TRP A 335 -7.16 -19.00 12.52
C TRP A 335 -8.45 -19.78 12.24
N SER A 336 -9.58 -19.08 12.24
CA SER A 336 -10.83 -19.59 11.69
C SER A 336 -10.88 -19.43 10.16
N ASP A 337 -11.91 -20.02 9.55
CA ASP A 337 -12.38 -19.60 8.23
C ASP A 337 -13.04 -18.21 8.33
N PHE A 338 -13.27 -17.57 7.18
CA PHE A 338 -14.04 -16.35 7.08
C PHE A 338 -15.51 -16.57 7.44
N VAL A 339 -16.10 -15.60 8.13
CA VAL A 339 -17.52 -15.54 8.52
C VAL A 339 -18.04 -14.13 8.29
N ASP A 340 -19.36 -13.98 8.13
CA ASP A 340 -19.96 -12.65 8.03
C ASP A 340 -19.66 -11.82 9.29
N SER A 341 -19.46 -10.51 9.10
CA SER A 341 -19.29 -9.53 10.17
C SER A 341 -20.36 -9.68 11.27
N GLY A 342 -19.94 -9.55 12.53
CA GLY A 342 -20.83 -9.67 13.70
C GLY A 342 -21.22 -11.10 14.10
N ASN A 343 -20.81 -12.13 13.34
CA ASN A 343 -21.06 -13.52 13.72
C ASN A 343 -20.01 -14.04 14.71
N PRO A 344 -20.42 -14.53 15.90
CA PRO A 344 -19.48 -15.06 16.86
C PRO A 344 -18.97 -16.45 16.44
N ILE A 345 -17.67 -16.69 16.63
CA ILE A 345 -17.06 -17.99 16.35
C ILE A 345 -16.58 -18.66 17.63
N SER A 346 -16.50 -20.00 17.61
CA SER A 346 -15.98 -20.78 18.74
C SER A 346 -14.84 -21.69 18.31
N MET A 347 -13.67 -21.51 18.92
CA MET A 347 -12.49 -22.36 18.73
C MET A 347 -12.15 -23.11 20.00
N SER A 348 -11.41 -24.20 19.88
CA SER A 348 -11.08 -25.05 21.02
C SER A 348 -9.62 -25.44 21.05
N TYR A 349 -9.07 -25.50 22.25
CA TYR A 349 -7.65 -25.75 22.50
C TYR A 349 -7.42 -26.65 23.71
N THR A 350 -6.26 -27.30 23.77
CA THR A 350 -5.85 -28.19 24.85
C THR A 350 -4.46 -27.80 25.33
N TRP A 351 -4.31 -27.54 26.63
CA TRP A 351 -3.00 -27.30 27.24
C TRP A 351 -2.42 -28.58 27.83
N GLU A 352 -1.22 -28.92 27.39
CA GLU A 352 -0.48 -30.12 27.85
C GLU A 352 0.39 -29.84 29.08
N THR A 353 0.53 -28.58 29.47
CA THR A 353 1.30 -28.16 30.64
C THR A 353 0.43 -27.40 31.64
N GLU A 354 0.88 -27.39 32.90
CA GLU A 354 0.24 -26.56 33.92
C GLU A 354 0.70 -25.12 33.76
N GLY A 355 -0.21 -24.16 33.95
CA GLY A 355 0.12 -22.76 33.73
C GLY A 355 -1.04 -21.81 33.94
N ASN A 356 -0.72 -20.52 33.84
CA ASN A 356 -1.70 -19.47 33.62
C ASN A 356 -1.46 -18.95 32.21
N TYR A 357 -2.51 -18.94 31.40
CA TYR A 357 -2.45 -18.50 30.01
C TYR A 357 -3.38 -17.32 29.80
N GLU A 358 -3.00 -16.44 28.89
CA GLU A 358 -3.76 -15.26 28.48
C GLU A 358 -4.20 -15.46 27.03
N ILE A 359 -5.49 -15.73 26.84
CA ILE A 359 -6.07 -15.95 25.51
C ILE A 359 -6.47 -14.59 24.95
N LYS A 360 -5.97 -14.25 23.77
CA LYS A 360 -6.32 -13.02 23.06
C LYS A 360 -6.83 -13.37 21.67
N VAL A 361 -7.64 -12.48 21.11
CA VAL A 361 -8.19 -12.65 19.76
C VAL A 361 -8.00 -11.37 18.97
N LYS A 362 -7.58 -11.49 17.72
CA LYS A 362 -7.65 -10.42 16.72
C LYS A 362 -8.45 -10.91 15.52
N VAL A 363 -8.88 -10.00 14.66
CA VAL A 363 -9.56 -10.33 13.42
C VAL A 363 -8.78 -9.79 12.22
N GLN A 364 -9.01 -10.42 11.07
CA GLN A 364 -8.56 -9.95 9.76
C GLN A 364 -9.76 -9.95 8.83
N ASP A 365 -9.97 -8.86 8.10
CA ASP A 365 -10.99 -8.77 7.04
C ASP A 365 -10.57 -9.53 5.77
N GLU A 366 -11.45 -9.58 4.78
CA GLU A 366 -11.20 -10.30 3.52
C GLU A 366 -10.20 -9.60 2.59
N HIS A 367 -9.93 -8.31 2.83
CA HIS A 367 -8.96 -7.50 2.10
C HIS A 367 -7.56 -7.54 2.72
N GLY A 368 -7.43 -8.04 3.96
CA GLY A 368 -6.20 -8.37 4.64
C GLY A 368 -5.82 -7.48 5.82
N LEU A 369 -6.57 -6.41 6.15
CA LEU A 369 -6.22 -5.58 7.31
C LEU A 369 -6.57 -6.31 8.61
N GLU A 370 -5.74 -6.09 9.63
CA GLU A 370 -5.88 -6.75 10.92
C GLU A 370 -6.25 -5.74 12.02
N SER A 371 -7.18 -6.13 12.89
CA SER A 371 -7.50 -5.39 14.11
C SER A 371 -6.37 -5.45 15.13
N ASP A 372 -6.47 -4.62 16.17
CA ASP A 372 -5.72 -4.86 17.41
C ASP A 372 -6.19 -6.14 18.13
N TRP A 373 -5.34 -6.63 19.02
CA TRP A 373 -5.68 -7.74 19.91
C TRP A 373 -6.71 -7.30 20.94
N SER A 374 -7.68 -8.17 21.21
CA SER A 374 -8.61 -8.01 22.32
C SER A 374 -7.92 -8.07 23.68
N ASP A 375 -8.62 -7.54 24.69
CA ASP A 375 -8.23 -7.73 26.08
C ASP A 375 -8.15 -9.23 26.43
N PRO A 376 -7.14 -9.68 27.18
CA PRO A 376 -6.89 -11.10 27.40
C PRO A 376 -7.89 -11.75 28.36
N LEU A 377 -8.39 -12.94 27.99
CA LEU A 377 -9.05 -13.86 28.92
C LEU A 377 -8.01 -14.75 29.62
N LYS A 378 -7.93 -14.62 30.94
CA LYS A 378 -7.07 -15.46 31.78
C LYS A 378 -7.68 -16.83 32.05
N ILE A 379 -6.95 -17.90 31.75
CA ILE A 379 -7.26 -19.28 32.15
C ILE A 379 -6.16 -19.88 33.02
N ASN A 380 -6.56 -20.50 34.14
CA ASN A 380 -5.69 -21.27 35.03
C ASN A 380 -5.81 -22.77 34.75
N ILE A 381 -4.71 -23.42 34.38
CA ILE A 381 -4.58 -24.88 34.25
C ILE A 381 -3.69 -25.40 35.39
N PRO A 382 -4.25 -25.66 36.58
CA PRO A 382 -3.49 -26.14 37.73
C PRO A 382 -3.11 -27.61 37.58
N ARG A 383 -2.04 -28.01 38.28
CA ARG A 383 -1.64 -29.41 38.48
C ARG A 383 -2.85 -30.27 38.87
N SER A 384 -3.15 -31.30 38.08
CA SER A 384 -4.01 -32.38 38.56
C SER A 384 -3.24 -33.09 39.68
N ARG A 385 -3.67 -32.93 40.93
CA ARG A 385 -3.19 -33.84 41.98
C ARG A 385 -3.64 -35.24 41.55
N PRO A 386 -2.75 -36.22 41.38
CA PRO A 386 -3.20 -37.60 41.22
C PRO A 386 -4.10 -37.89 42.43
N THR A 387 -5.37 -38.19 42.14
CA THR A 387 -6.35 -38.62 43.13
C THR A 387 -5.67 -39.67 43.99
N LYS A 388 -5.46 -39.33 45.27
CA LYS A 388 -4.76 -40.10 46.31
C LYS A 388 -4.39 -41.50 45.82
N ILE A 389 -3.11 -41.72 45.46
CA ILE A 389 -2.54 -43.07 45.39
C ILE A 389 -3.14 -43.83 46.56
N ASN A 390 -3.90 -44.86 46.22
CA ASN A 390 -4.69 -45.64 47.13
C ASN A 390 -3.70 -46.14 48.19
N LYS A 391 -3.59 -45.45 49.34
CA LYS A 391 -2.57 -45.77 50.36
C LYS A 391 -2.67 -47.24 50.76
N LEU A 392 -3.86 -47.82 50.64
CA LEU A 392 -4.15 -49.23 50.74
C LEU A 392 -3.42 -50.07 49.66
N ALA A 393 -3.51 -49.73 48.38
CA ALA A 393 -2.84 -50.47 47.30
C ALA A 393 -1.31 -50.45 47.46
N TRP A 394 -0.74 -49.30 47.79
CA TRP A 394 0.69 -49.18 48.09
C TRP A 394 1.09 -49.98 49.34
N LEU A 395 0.24 -50.02 50.38
CA LEU A 395 0.47 -50.83 51.59
C LEU A 395 0.42 -52.33 51.29
N PHE A 396 -0.48 -52.78 50.40
CA PHE A 396 -0.62 -54.20 50.02
C PHE A 396 0.50 -54.70 49.11
N GLU A 397 1.06 -53.86 48.24
CA GLU A 397 2.23 -54.21 47.43
C GLU A 397 3.52 -54.34 48.26
N ARG A 398 3.68 -53.49 49.29
CA ARG A 398 4.92 -53.44 50.09
C ARG A 398 4.95 -54.45 51.24
N LEU A 399 3.78 -54.95 51.65
CA LEU A 399 3.63 -55.94 52.71
C LEU A 399 2.61 -57.04 52.33
N PRO A 400 2.88 -57.85 51.28
CA PRO A 400 1.92 -58.82 50.74
C PRO A 400 1.50 -59.92 51.73
N ASN A 401 2.24 -60.07 52.84
CA ASN A 401 2.00 -61.08 53.87
C ASN A 401 1.60 -60.51 55.24
N ALA A 402 1.49 -59.18 55.40
CA ALA A 402 1.19 -58.59 56.71
C ALA A 402 -0.30 -58.73 57.09
N PHE A 403 -1.20 -58.90 56.12
CA PHE A 403 -2.65 -58.91 56.36
C PHE A 403 -3.40 -59.98 55.53
N PRO A 404 -3.09 -61.27 55.68
CA PRO A 404 -3.68 -62.35 54.87
C PRO A 404 -5.20 -62.50 55.05
N ILE A 405 -5.72 -62.19 56.24
CA ILE A 405 -7.18 -62.27 56.53
C ILE A 405 -7.93 -61.12 55.84
N LEU A 406 -7.35 -59.93 55.82
CA LEU A 406 -7.96 -58.73 55.23
C LEU A 406 -8.04 -58.82 53.70
N LEU A 407 -7.00 -59.40 53.06
CA LEU A 407 -6.98 -59.66 51.62
C LEU A 407 -8.08 -60.64 51.17
N LYS A 408 -8.37 -61.64 52.01
CA LYS A 408 -9.40 -62.67 51.73
C LYS A 408 -10.83 -62.12 51.87
N LEU A 409 -11.04 -61.17 52.78
CA LEU A 409 -12.34 -60.48 52.96
C LEU A 409 -12.62 -59.47 51.83
N LEU A 410 -11.59 -58.94 51.19
CA LEU A 410 -11.69 -57.97 50.09
C LEU A 410 -11.69 -58.61 48.69
N GLY A 411 -11.59 -59.94 48.57
CA GLY A 411 -11.64 -60.66 47.30
C GLY A 411 -10.41 -60.49 46.40
N LEU A 412 -9.27 -60.08 46.98
CA LEU A 412 -8.02 -59.80 46.24
C LEU A 412 -7.03 -60.98 46.25
N LYS A 413 -7.35 -62.07 46.97
CA LYS A 413 -6.63 -63.36 46.99
C LYS A 413 -7.53 -64.51 47.45
#